data_AF-A0A317TZZ5-F1
#
_entry.id   AF-A0A317TZZ5-F1
#
_cell.length_a   1.000
_cell.length_b   1.000
_cell.length_c   1.000
_cell.angle_alpha   90.00
_cell.angle_beta   90.00
_cell.angle_gamma   90.00
#
_symmetry.space_group_name_H-M   'P 1'
#
loop_
_entity.id
_entity.type
_entity.pdbx_description
1 polymer ?
#
loop_
_entity_poly.entity_id
_entity_poly.type
_entity_poly.pdbx_seq_one_letter_code
_entity_poly.pdbx_strand_id
1 'polypeptide(L)'
;MKLNIQNLLKELVSYTIVGSSNLSVEAKSILSEMRKEFKRLEASSDANKQKKMIALFMGGTISALIEDDLNYNYTFKLYPNAATKEILEEIPTNVSKIEGIYVIGNKALSNLPQLFNSDIFKVEEKIINTNNPIPFFPKLKENADQIDLLVKFCIKYSNDLEHSEVETDDLALVNLKFEKPASVEADIVTPFSNISMQILGGFMAVVGAAAVVVAFVVLNAATFGIAGLITAGIGIAAALSGVGLFATGTYRNCQSAPDQSLDSVFVPV
;
A
#
# COMPACT_ATOMS: atom_id res chain seq x y z
N MET A 1 26.62 25.31 -11.34
CA MET A 1 25.31 26.02 -11.48
C MET A 1 24.58 25.80 -10.18
N LYS A 2 24.02 26.85 -9.59
CA LYS A 2 23.30 26.71 -8.33
C LYS A 2 21.87 26.25 -8.57
N LEU A 3 21.48 25.18 -7.90
CA LEU A 3 20.14 24.63 -7.86
C LEU A 3 19.45 25.08 -6.57
N ASN A 4 18.31 25.76 -6.70
CA ASN A 4 17.47 26.11 -5.56
C ASN A 4 16.43 24.99 -5.34
N ILE A 5 16.51 24.31 -4.19
CA ILE A 5 15.71 23.11 -3.91
C ILE A 5 14.21 23.44 -3.75
N GLN A 6 13.87 24.59 -3.18
CA GLN A 6 12.47 25.00 -3.03
C GLN A 6 11.83 25.30 -4.39
N ASN A 7 12.56 25.94 -5.30
CA ASN A 7 12.09 26.18 -6.68
C ASN A 7 11.90 24.86 -7.43
N LEU A 8 12.85 23.93 -7.30
CA LEU A 8 12.73 22.58 -7.88
C LEU A 8 11.48 21.86 -7.36
N LEU A 9 11.25 21.85 -6.04
CA LEU A 9 10.08 21.21 -5.44
C LEU A 9 8.78 21.85 -5.93
N LYS A 10 8.73 23.19 -6.03
CA LYS A 10 7.56 23.91 -6.54
C LYS A 10 7.25 23.53 -7.99
N GLU A 11 8.27 23.40 -8.82
CA GLU A 11 8.15 22.96 -10.20
C GLU A 11 7.62 21.52 -10.27
N LEU A 12 8.23 20.58 -9.55
CA LEU A 12 7.80 19.18 -9.47
C LEU A 12 6.35 19.03 -8.96
N VAL A 13 5.96 19.80 -7.93
CA VAL A 13 4.58 19.79 -7.44
C VAL A 13 3.60 20.33 -8.48
N SER A 14 4.00 21.31 -9.29
CA SER A 14 3.17 21.81 -10.40
C SER A 14 2.94 20.75 -11.49
N TYR A 15 3.88 19.81 -11.66
CA TYR A 15 3.76 18.69 -12.59
C TYR A 15 2.78 17.61 -12.14
N THR A 16 2.33 17.65 -10.89
CA THR A 16 1.26 16.77 -10.37
C THR A 16 -0.15 17.26 -10.74
N ILE A 17 -0.29 18.40 -11.40
CA ILE A 17 -1.60 18.93 -11.82
C ILE A 17 -2.12 18.08 -12.97
N VAL A 18 -3.04 17.18 -12.63
CA VAL A 18 -3.51 16.10 -13.49
C VAL A 18 -4.82 16.41 -14.22
N GLY A 19 -5.30 17.66 -14.21
CA GLY A 19 -6.42 18.15 -15.06
C GLY A 19 -7.55 17.14 -15.32
N SER A 20 -7.82 16.87 -16.60
CA SER A 20 -8.80 15.90 -17.09
C SER A 20 -8.27 14.46 -17.19
N SER A 21 -7.23 14.09 -16.45
CA SER A 21 -6.68 12.74 -16.45
C SER A 21 -7.71 11.69 -16.05
N ASN A 22 -7.45 10.44 -16.44
CA ASN A 22 -8.25 9.28 -16.08
C ASN A 22 -7.95 8.73 -14.68
N LEU A 23 -7.23 9.48 -13.84
CA LEU A 23 -6.96 9.07 -12.46
C LEU A 23 -8.25 8.97 -11.64
N SER A 24 -8.23 8.10 -10.65
CA SER A 24 -9.30 7.89 -9.69
C SER A 24 -9.60 9.18 -8.93
N VAL A 25 -10.82 9.28 -8.42
CA VAL A 25 -11.25 10.44 -7.63
C VAL A 25 -10.41 10.53 -6.34
N GLU A 26 -10.04 9.38 -5.80
CA GLU A 26 -9.22 9.18 -4.61
C GLU A 26 -7.79 9.68 -4.83
N ALA A 27 -7.13 9.27 -5.91
CA ALA A 27 -5.79 9.73 -6.28
C ALA A 27 -5.77 11.25 -6.52
N LYS A 28 -6.79 11.77 -7.24
CA LYS A 28 -6.96 13.23 -7.43
C LYS A 28 -7.16 13.96 -6.10
N SER A 29 -7.91 13.38 -5.17
CA SER A 29 -8.12 13.93 -3.82
C SER A 29 -6.80 14.03 -3.06
N ILE A 30 -5.97 12.98 -3.06
CA ILE A 30 -4.65 12.99 -2.43
C ILE A 30 -3.76 14.09 -3.01
N LEU A 31 -3.64 14.16 -4.33
CA LEU A 31 -2.81 15.17 -4.99
C LEU A 31 -3.31 16.60 -4.71
N SER A 32 -4.63 16.77 -4.56
CA SER A 32 -5.23 18.05 -4.17
C SER A 32 -4.83 18.45 -2.75
N GLU A 33 -4.98 17.53 -1.78
CA GLU A 33 -4.61 17.77 -0.38
C GLU A 33 -3.10 18.02 -0.24
N MET A 34 -2.26 17.21 -0.90
CA MET A 34 -0.81 17.42 -0.98
C MET A 34 -0.47 18.83 -1.47
N ARG A 35 -1.09 19.32 -2.56
CA ARG A 35 -0.85 20.67 -3.09
C ARG A 35 -1.31 21.78 -2.15
N LYS A 36 -2.44 21.60 -1.46
CA LYS A 36 -2.93 22.58 -0.46
C LYS A 36 -1.94 22.69 0.69
N GLU A 37 -1.51 21.55 1.22
CA GLU A 37 -0.54 21.49 2.32
C GLU A 37 0.83 22.03 1.89
N PHE A 38 1.25 21.78 0.64
CA PHE A 38 2.49 22.34 0.11
C PHE A 38 2.45 23.88 0.08
N LYS A 39 1.34 24.47 -0.39
CA LYS A 39 1.13 25.93 -0.35
C LYS A 39 1.12 26.49 1.06
N ARG A 40 0.55 25.75 2.03
CA ARG A 40 0.60 26.12 3.45
C ARG A 40 2.05 26.17 3.94
N LEU A 41 2.85 25.14 3.65
CA LEU A 41 4.27 25.09 4.00
C LEU A 41 5.07 26.22 3.32
N GLU A 42 4.81 26.52 2.04
CA GLU A 42 5.47 27.63 1.33
C GLU A 42 5.33 28.96 2.09
N ALA A 43 4.19 29.21 2.73
CA ALA A 43 3.93 30.41 3.52
C ALA A 43 4.37 30.31 5.00
N SER A 44 4.73 29.12 5.48
CA SER A 44 5.02 28.89 6.90
C SER A 44 6.49 29.12 7.26
N SER A 45 6.72 29.31 8.56
CA SER A 45 8.03 29.37 9.23
C SER A 45 8.32 28.12 10.05
N ASP A 46 7.77 26.97 9.63
CA ASP A 46 7.96 25.69 10.31
C ASP A 46 9.45 25.31 10.36
N ALA A 47 9.89 24.74 11.48
CA ALA A 47 11.17 24.04 11.51
C ALA A 47 11.12 22.83 10.56
N ASN A 48 12.25 22.55 9.90
CA ASN A 48 12.38 21.47 8.91
C ASN A 48 11.38 21.61 7.74
N LYS A 49 11.10 22.85 7.31
CA LYS A 49 10.12 23.14 6.26
C LYS A 49 10.49 22.44 4.96
N GLN A 50 11.74 22.50 4.53
CA GLN A 50 12.15 21.90 3.27
C GLN A 50 12.04 20.38 3.33
N LYS A 51 12.47 19.74 4.43
CA LYS A 51 12.26 18.32 4.67
C LYS A 51 10.78 17.93 4.61
N LYS A 52 9.90 18.70 5.24
CA LYS A 52 8.44 18.47 5.16
C LYS A 52 7.94 18.57 3.72
N MET A 53 8.37 19.56 2.96
CA MET A 53 7.98 19.72 1.56
C MET A 53 8.43 18.54 0.70
N ILE A 54 9.66 18.04 0.91
CA ILE A 54 10.19 16.84 0.24
C ILE A 54 9.35 15.61 0.58
N ALA A 55 9.14 15.34 1.87
CA ALA A 55 8.35 14.21 2.34
C ALA A 55 6.91 14.28 1.81
N LEU A 56 6.28 15.46 1.85
CA LEU A 56 4.93 15.68 1.34
C LEU A 56 4.83 15.35 -0.16
N PHE A 57 5.80 15.79 -0.97
CA PHE A 57 5.84 15.50 -2.40
C PHE A 57 6.02 14.00 -2.69
N MET A 58 7.02 13.37 -2.05
CA MET A 58 7.28 11.93 -2.22
C MET A 58 6.08 11.09 -1.77
N GLY A 59 5.57 11.37 -0.57
CA GLY A 59 4.44 10.65 0.01
C GLY A 59 3.16 10.84 -0.78
N GLY A 60 2.89 12.05 -1.27
CA GLY A 60 1.65 12.36 -1.99
C GLY A 60 1.62 11.72 -3.37
N THR A 61 2.76 11.67 -4.06
CA THR A 61 2.87 10.99 -5.36
C THR A 61 2.80 9.47 -5.21
N ILE A 62 3.49 8.87 -4.22
CA ILE A 62 3.39 7.43 -3.93
C ILE A 62 1.95 7.06 -3.51
N SER A 63 1.36 7.81 -2.59
CA SER A 63 0.00 7.54 -2.10
C SER A 63 -1.03 7.63 -3.23
N ALA A 64 -0.89 8.59 -4.15
CA ALA A 64 -1.76 8.68 -5.31
C ALA A 64 -1.61 7.47 -6.25
N LEU A 65 -0.39 6.98 -6.49
CA LEU A 65 -0.15 5.78 -7.31
C LEU A 65 -0.76 4.54 -6.67
N ILE A 66 -0.61 4.37 -5.35
CA ILE A 66 -1.18 3.24 -4.59
C ILE A 66 -2.70 3.26 -4.65
N GLU A 67 -3.34 4.40 -4.37
CA GLU A 67 -4.81 4.49 -4.40
C GLU A 67 -5.37 4.21 -5.79
N ASP A 68 -4.75 4.73 -6.83
CA ASP A 68 -5.21 4.48 -8.20
C ASP A 68 -5.11 2.99 -8.56
N ASP A 69 -4.02 2.35 -8.16
CA ASP A 69 -3.79 0.92 -8.36
C ASP A 69 -4.81 0.04 -7.62
N LEU A 70 -5.20 0.42 -6.40
CA LEU A 70 -6.24 -0.25 -5.63
C LEU A 70 -7.63 -0.10 -6.25
N ASN A 71 -7.93 1.06 -6.85
CA ASN A 71 -9.24 1.35 -7.43
C ASN A 71 -9.46 0.70 -8.81
N TYR A 72 -8.44 0.66 -9.65
CA TYR A 72 -8.55 0.12 -11.01
C TYR A 72 -7.99 -1.29 -11.18
N ASN A 73 -7.29 -1.83 -10.18
CA ASN A 73 -6.70 -3.16 -10.18
C ASN A 73 -5.91 -3.45 -11.47
N TYR A 74 -4.93 -2.58 -11.74
CA TYR A 74 -4.11 -2.66 -12.94
C TYR A 74 -3.39 -4.01 -13.07
N THR A 75 -3.20 -4.46 -14.31
CA THR A 75 -2.48 -5.72 -14.60
C THR A 75 -1.01 -5.66 -14.17
N PHE A 76 -0.44 -4.46 -14.15
CA PHE A 76 0.87 -4.19 -13.58
C PHE A 76 0.71 -3.16 -12.47
N LYS A 77 1.58 -3.24 -11.47
CA LYS A 77 1.51 -2.35 -10.32
C LYS A 77 2.21 -1.04 -10.63
N LEU A 78 1.50 0.07 -10.44
CA LEU A 78 2.05 1.41 -10.59
C LEU A 78 3.16 1.70 -9.56
N TYR A 79 3.12 1.02 -8.42
CA TYR A 79 4.13 1.09 -7.38
C TYR A 79 4.49 -0.33 -6.90
N PRO A 80 5.76 -0.64 -6.58
CA PRO A 80 6.18 -2.01 -6.25
C PRO A 80 5.38 -2.62 -5.09
N ASN A 81 4.75 -3.78 -5.32
CA ASN A 81 3.87 -4.46 -4.33
C ASN A 81 4.51 -4.66 -2.94
N ALA A 82 5.79 -5.07 -2.93
CA ALA A 82 6.51 -5.30 -1.67
C ALA A 82 6.59 -4.00 -0.85
N ALA A 83 6.89 -2.89 -1.53
CA ALA A 83 6.92 -1.57 -0.91
C ALA A 83 5.53 -1.08 -0.51
N THR A 84 4.50 -1.31 -1.32
CA THR A 84 3.11 -0.96 -0.97
C THR A 84 2.69 -1.61 0.33
N LYS A 85 2.93 -2.91 0.50
CA LYS A 85 2.54 -3.65 1.71
C LYS A 85 3.28 -3.12 2.94
N GLU A 86 4.59 -2.96 2.84
CA GLU A 86 5.42 -2.41 3.94
C GLU A 86 4.94 -1.01 4.36
N ILE A 87 4.64 -0.15 3.38
CA ILE A 87 4.15 1.19 3.62
C ILE A 87 2.76 1.18 4.28
N LEU A 88 1.83 0.37 3.77
CA LEU A 88 0.45 0.33 4.28
C LEU A 88 0.35 -0.26 5.70
N GLU A 89 1.23 -1.19 6.06
CA GLU A 89 1.29 -1.76 7.41
C GLU A 89 1.75 -0.75 8.48
N GLU A 90 2.51 0.28 8.09
CA GLU A 90 3.01 1.31 9.01
C GLU A 90 2.02 2.48 9.22
N ILE A 91 1.00 2.61 8.37
CA ILE A 91 0.02 3.70 8.49
C ILE A 91 -1.01 3.35 9.56
N PRO A 92 -1.13 4.13 10.66
CA PRO A 92 -2.14 3.85 11.67
C PRO A 92 -3.55 4.06 11.09
N THR A 93 -4.51 3.22 11.49
CA THR A 93 -5.87 3.20 10.89
C THR A 93 -6.68 4.48 11.09
N ASN A 94 -6.24 5.40 11.96
CA ASN A 94 -6.96 6.62 12.33
C ASN A 94 -6.19 7.92 12.05
N VAL A 95 -5.18 7.91 11.17
CA VAL A 95 -4.47 9.16 10.81
C VAL A 95 -5.23 9.96 9.77
N SER A 96 -5.01 11.28 9.78
CA SER A 96 -5.50 12.15 8.72
C SER A 96 -4.83 11.82 7.38
N LYS A 97 -5.46 12.15 6.24
CA LYS A 97 -4.86 11.93 4.91
C LYS A 97 -3.47 12.59 4.77
N ILE A 98 -3.32 13.82 5.27
CA ILE A 98 -2.03 14.54 5.22
C ILE A 98 -0.98 13.87 6.10
N GLU A 99 -1.36 13.40 7.29
CA GLU A 99 -0.45 12.66 8.16
C GLU A 99 -0.01 11.34 7.54
N GLY A 100 -0.93 10.59 6.92
CA GLY A 100 -0.60 9.40 6.13
C GLY A 100 0.39 9.71 5.01
N ILE A 101 0.18 10.80 4.26
CA ILE A 101 1.13 11.26 3.24
C ILE A 101 2.53 11.52 3.84
N TYR A 102 2.63 12.17 5.00
CA TYR A 102 3.93 12.39 5.64
C TYR A 102 4.58 11.08 6.12
N VAL A 103 3.82 10.12 6.63
CA VAL A 103 4.34 8.80 7.02
C VAL A 103 4.98 8.11 5.81
N ILE A 104 4.24 8.03 4.70
CA ILE A 104 4.72 7.45 3.43
C ILE A 104 5.96 8.20 2.93
N GLY A 105 5.92 9.53 2.95
CA GLY A 105 7.01 10.39 2.50
C GLY A 105 8.31 10.22 3.28
N ASN A 106 8.21 10.17 4.61
CA ASN A 106 9.37 9.95 5.48
C ASN A 106 9.93 8.53 5.32
N LYS A 107 9.07 7.53 5.13
CA LYS A 107 9.48 6.16 4.83
C LYS A 107 10.23 6.10 3.50
N ALA A 108 9.69 6.73 2.45
CA ALA A 108 10.33 6.83 1.14
C ALA A 108 11.71 7.52 1.22
N LEU A 109 11.79 8.64 1.93
CA LEU A 109 13.01 9.42 2.14
C LEU A 109 14.10 8.61 2.87
N SER A 110 13.71 7.75 3.81
CA SER A 110 14.65 6.91 4.58
C SER A 110 15.15 5.69 3.81
N ASN A 111 14.52 5.36 2.68
CA ASN A 111 14.82 4.20 1.84
C ASN A 111 15.11 4.62 0.39
N LEU A 112 15.77 5.76 0.22
CA LEU A 112 16.22 6.21 -1.10
C LEU A 112 17.48 5.43 -1.56
N PRO A 113 17.59 5.13 -2.86
CA PRO A 113 16.63 5.43 -3.94
C PRO A 113 15.57 4.34 -4.17
N GLN A 114 15.53 3.28 -3.35
CA GLN A 114 14.74 2.08 -3.59
C GLN A 114 13.23 2.35 -3.64
N LEU A 115 12.71 3.16 -2.71
CA LEU A 115 11.28 3.47 -2.63
C LEU A 115 10.88 4.67 -3.50
N PHE A 116 11.81 5.55 -3.86
CA PHE A 116 11.47 6.73 -4.65
C PHE A 116 12.60 7.12 -5.60
N ASN A 117 12.30 7.08 -6.89
CA ASN A 117 13.20 7.44 -7.98
C ASN A 117 12.42 7.82 -9.25
N SER A 118 13.14 8.31 -10.26
CA SER A 118 12.50 8.74 -11.51
C SER A 118 11.85 7.62 -12.32
N ASP A 119 12.25 6.35 -12.15
CA ASP A 119 11.70 5.23 -12.92
C ASP A 119 10.24 4.96 -12.58
N ILE A 120 9.81 5.25 -11.36
CA ILE A 120 8.40 5.16 -10.93
C ILE A 120 7.49 6.02 -11.83
N PHE A 121 8.01 7.15 -12.33
CA PHE A 121 7.26 8.07 -13.18
C PHE A 121 7.33 7.72 -14.67
N LYS A 122 8.22 6.81 -15.06
CA LYS A 122 8.37 6.38 -16.47
C LYS A 122 7.38 5.28 -16.84
N VAL A 123 6.74 4.65 -15.86
CA VAL A 123 5.73 3.62 -16.04
C VAL A 123 4.55 4.18 -16.83
N GLU A 124 4.17 3.48 -17.90
CA GLU A 124 3.02 3.84 -18.74
C GLU A 124 1.98 2.73 -18.74
N GLU A 125 0.71 3.10 -18.78
CA GLU A 125 -0.40 2.16 -18.79
C GLU A 125 -1.13 2.14 -20.12
N LYS A 126 -1.44 0.93 -20.62
CA LYS A 126 -2.39 0.76 -21.71
C LYS A 126 -3.80 0.80 -21.16
N ILE A 127 -4.44 1.96 -21.23
CA ILE A 127 -5.86 2.08 -20.92
C ILE A 127 -6.63 1.27 -21.94
N ILE A 128 -7.53 0.41 -21.46
CA ILE A 128 -8.45 -0.40 -22.27
C ILE A 128 -9.15 0.56 -23.26
N ASN A 129 -8.99 0.31 -24.56
CA ASN A 129 -9.46 1.11 -25.71
C ASN A 129 -8.57 2.25 -26.21
N THR A 130 -7.37 2.44 -25.66
CA THR A 130 -6.36 3.34 -26.25
C THR A 130 -5.17 2.55 -26.79
N ASN A 131 -4.73 2.85 -28.01
CA ASN A 131 -3.56 2.19 -28.60
C ASN A 131 -2.24 2.70 -28.02
N ASN A 132 -2.26 3.84 -27.34
CA ASN A 132 -1.08 4.50 -26.83
C ASN A 132 -1.06 4.42 -25.30
N PRO A 133 0.03 3.91 -24.71
CA PRO A 133 0.14 3.88 -23.27
C PRO A 133 0.24 5.32 -22.75
N ILE A 134 -0.44 5.60 -21.64
CA ILE A 134 -0.50 6.94 -21.04
C ILE A 134 0.27 6.89 -19.72
N PRO A 135 1.26 7.79 -19.52
CA PRO A 135 1.94 7.89 -18.23
C PRO A 135 1.00 8.45 -17.17
N PHE A 136 1.11 7.94 -15.94
CA PHE A 136 0.32 8.42 -14.80
C PHE A 136 0.54 9.91 -14.53
N PHE A 137 1.81 10.33 -14.58
CA PHE A 137 2.24 11.72 -14.44
C PHE A 137 3.01 12.16 -15.69
N PRO A 138 2.35 12.61 -16.78
CA PRO A 138 3.02 12.94 -18.03
C PRO A 138 4.14 13.96 -17.87
N LYS A 139 3.88 15.04 -17.13
CA LYS A 139 4.89 16.10 -16.90
C LYS A 139 6.04 15.65 -15.99
N LEU A 140 5.79 14.81 -14.99
CA LEU A 140 6.87 14.26 -14.17
C LEU A 140 7.72 13.27 -14.96
N LYS A 141 7.11 12.49 -15.86
CA LYS A 141 7.84 11.64 -16.80
C LYS A 141 8.76 12.45 -17.70
N GLU A 142 8.25 13.52 -18.30
CA GLU A 142 9.03 14.43 -19.16
C GLU A 142 10.18 15.11 -18.40
N ASN A 143 10.04 15.28 -17.08
CA ASN A 143 11.02 15.93 -16.21
C ASN A 143 11.66 14.95 -15.22
N ALA A 144 11.85 13.69 -15.61
CA ALA A 144 12.45 12.64 -14.79
C ALA A 144 13.84 13.04 -14.24
N ASP A 145 14.64 13.79 -15.00
CA ASP A 145 15.96 14.26 -14.58
C ASP A 145 15.89 15.20 -13.36
N GLN A 146 14.82 16.00 -13.25
CA GLN A 146 14.60 16.87 -12.09
C GLN A 146 14.28 16.06 -10.83
N ILE A 147 13.59 14.94 -10.98
CA ILE A 147 13.32 14.00 -9.88
C ILE A 147 14.62 13.34 -9.43
N ASP A 148 15.47 12.93 -10.38
CA ASP A 148 16.80 12.39 -10.06
C ASP A 148 17.68 13.41 -9.34
N LEU A 149 17.63 14.69 -9.73
CA LEU A 149 18.33 15.77 -9.01
C LEU A 149 17.82 15.89 -7.56
N LEU A 150 16.50 15.84 -7.34
CA LEU A 150 15.91 15.87 -6.00
C LEU A 150 16.37 14.66 -5.17
N VAL A 151 16.35 13.45 -5.73
CA VAL A 151 16.79 12.23 -5.03
C VAL A 151 18.27 12.29 -4.70
N LYS A 152 19.12 12.73 -5.62
CA LYS A 152 20.56 12.92 -5.37
C LYS A 152 20.81 13.94 -4.26
N PHE A 153 20.05 15.04 -4.24
CA PHE A 153 20.08 16.00 -3.14
C PHE A 153 19.75 15.33 -1.81
N CYS A 154 18.64 14.57 -1.76
CA CYS A 154 18.20 13.93 -0.52
C CYS A 154 19.22 12.89 0.01
N ILE A 155 19.87 12.15 -0.89
CA ILE A 155 20.92 11.19 -0.53
C ILE A 155 22.17 11.92 -0.01
N LYS A 156 22.63 12.96 -0.73
CA LYS A 156 23.85 13.68 -0.35
C LYS A 156 23.70 14.44 0.97
N TYR A 157 22.53 15.04 1.19
CA TYR A 157 22.25 15.91 2.32
C TYR A 157 21.26 15.27 3.30
N SER A 158 21.28 13.95 3.45
CA SER A 158 20.32 13.20 4.29
C SER A 158 20.27 13.67 5.74
N ASN A 159 21.38 14.23 6.25
CA ASN A 159 21.49 14.74 7.62
C ASN A 159 20.97 16.18 7.78
N ASP A 160 20.90 16.95 6.69
CA ASP A 160 20.43 18.34 6.69
C ASP A 160 19.75 18.66 5.37
N LEU A 161 18.44 18.42 5.32
CA LEU A 161 17.64 18.70 4.12
C LEU A 161 17.19 20.16 4.02
N GLU A 162 17.68 21.06 4.88
CA GLU A 162 17.31 22.49 4.86
C GLU A 162 18.27 23.36 4.04
N HIS A 163 19.26 22.77 3.36
CA HIS A 163 20.11 23.48 2.40
C HIS A 163 19.29 24.02 1.21
N SER A 164 19.18 25.34 1.10
CA SER A 164 18.36 26.02 0.09
C SER A 164 18.99 26.03 -1.31
N GLU A 165 20.31 26.18 -1.39
CA GLU A 165 21.09 26.22 -2.64
C GLU A 165 22.21 25.18 -2.62
N VAL A 166 22.34 24.41 -3.70
CA VAL A 166 23.39 23.42 -3.89
C VAL A 166 24.01 23.53 -5.28
N GLU A 167 25.30 23.27 -5.40
CA GLU A 167 25.94 23.20 -6.72
C GLU A 167 25.50 21.91 -7.44
N THR A 168 25.15 21.99 -8.72
CA THR A 168 24.73 20.80 -9.49
C THR A 168 25.87 19.80 -9.69
N ASP A 169 27.11 20.29 -9.84
CA ASP A 169 28.32 19.44 -10.01
C ASP A 169 28.53 18.52 -8.80
N ASP A 170 28.15 19.04 -7.64
CA ASP A 170 28.19 18.37 -6.36
C ASP A 170 27.21 17.20 -6.28
N LEU A 171 26.11 17.23 -7.04
CA LEU A 171 25.12 16.15 -7.14
C LEU A 171 25.50 15.13 -8.21
N ALA A 172 26.29 15.52 -9.22
CA ALA A 172 26.72 14.63 -10.30
C ALA A 172 27.57 13.44 -9.80
N LEU A 173 28.23 13.60 -8.65
CA LEU A 173 29.02 12.55 -8.00
C LEU A 173 28.16 11.46 -7.32
N VAL A 174 26.87 11.72 -7.09
CA VAL A 174 25.96 10.75 -6.46
C VAL A 174 25.46 9.78 -7.51
N ASN A 175 25.88 8.52 -7.38
CA ASN A 175 25.50 7.46 -8.30
C ASN A 175 24.18 6.81 -7.85
N LEU A 176 23.11 7.00 -8.64
CA LEU A 176 21.80 6.36 -8.41
C LEU A 176 21.76 4.90 -8.91
N LYS A 177 22.90 4.20 -8.97
CA LYS A 177 22.94 2.82 -9.45
C LYS A 177 22.02 1.97 -8.59
N PHE A 178 20.89 1.61 -9.16
CA PHE A 178 20.10 0.49 -8.71
C PHE A 178 20.96 -0.73 -8.94
N GLU A 179 21.56 -1.25 -7.88
CA GLU A 179 21.87 -2.67 -7.88
C GLU A 179 20.53 -3.35 -8.09
N LYS A 180 20.26 -3.72 -9.35
CA LYS A 180 19.15 -4.58 -9.72
C LYS A 180 19.22 -5.70 -8.68
N PRO A 181 18.24 -5.81 -7.76
CA PRO A 181 18.32 -6.82 -6.71
C PRO A 181 18.59 -8.11 -7.45
N ALA A 182 19.76 -8.72 -7.19
CA ALA A 182 20.17 -9.94 -7.84
C ALA A 182 18.93 -10.80 -7.81
N SER A 183 18.40 -11.15 -8.99
CA SER A 183 17.10 -11.75 -9.13
C SER A 183 17.12 -13.01 -8.28
N VAL A 184 16.73 -12.86 -7.03
CA VAL A 184 16.31 -13.95 -6.20
C VAL A 184 15.11 -14.38 -7.00
N GLU A 185 15.26 -15.47 -7.74
CA GLU A 185 14.15 -16.38 -7.98
C GLU A 185 13.62 -16.70 -6.58
N ALA A 186 12.86 -15.76 -6.04
CA ALA A 186 11.87 -16.06 -5.06
C ALA A 186 10.94 -16.94 -5.87
N ASP A 187 11.11 -18.26 -5.69
CA ASP A 187 9.96 -19.14 -5.60
C ASP A 187 8.91 -18.33 -4.85
N ILE A 188 7.99 -17.74 -5.61
CA ILE A 188 6.83 -17.07 -5.06
C ILE A 188 6.01 -18.24 -4.52
N VAL A 189 6.39 -18.73 -3.35
CA VAL A 189 5.48 -19.36 -2.42
C VAL A 189 4.50 -18.27 -2.10
N THR A 190 3.47 -18.16 -2.94
CA THR A 190 2.32 -17.33 -2.71
C THR A 190 1.86 -17.61 -1.28
N PRO A 191 1.93 -16.63 -0.35
CA PRO A 191 1.59 -16.86 1.05
C PRO A 191 0.09 -17.18 1.25
N PHE A 192 -0.68 -17.24 0.16
CA PHE A 192 -2.07 -17.69 0.13
C PHE A 192 -2.24 -19.20 -0.14
N SER A 193 -1.19 -19.97 -0.44
CA SER A 193 -1.34 -21.37 -0.86
C SER A 193 -1.56 -22.38 0.27
N ASN A 194 -1.63 -21.95 1.54
CA ASN A 194 -1.92 -22.86 2.66
C ASN A 194 -3.10 -22.39 3.52
N ILE A 195 -4.09 -21.69 2.93
CA ILE A 195 -5.43 -21.81 3.48
C ILE A 195 -5.85 -23.25 3.18
N SER A 196 -5.72 -24.12 4.19
CA SER A 196 -6.10 -25.52 4.09
C SER A 196 -7.47 -25.61 3.41
N MET A 197 -7.60 -26.47 2.39
CA MET A 197 -8.89 -26.77 1.75
C MET A 197 -9.99 -27.09 2.79
N GLN A 198 -9.59 -27.50 3.99
CA GLN A 198 -10.47 -27.73 5.13
C GLN A 198 -11.12 -26.43 5.67
N ILE A 199 -10.39 -25.31 5.72
CA ILE A 199 -10.92 -24.00 6.16
C ILE A 199 -11.87 -23.44 5.10
N LEU A 200 -11.47 -23.51 3.83
CA LEU A 200 -12.31 -23.07 2.71
C LEU A 200 -13.58 -23.93 2.57
N GLY A 201 -13.46 -25.24 2.72
CA GLY A 201 -14.58 -26.18 2.73
C GLY A 201 -15.51 -25.98 3.92
N GLY A 202 -14.97 -25.69 5.10
CA GLY A 202 -15.74 -25.34 6.29
C GLY A 202 -16.57 -24.06 6.11
N PHE A 203 -15.97 -23.01 5.53
CA PHE A 203 -16.67 -21.76 5.25
C PHE A 203 -17.81 -21.95 4.25
N MET A 204 -17.57 -22.68 3.16
CA MET A 204 -18.60 -22.98 2.16
C MET A 204 -19.75 -23.81 2.74
N ALA A 205 -19.47 -24.76 3.64
CA ALA A 205 -20.50 -25.53 4.32
C ALA A 205 -21.38 -24.66 5.23
N VAL A 206 -20.79 -23.74 5.98
CA VAL A 206 -21.52 -22.81 6.87
C VAL A 206 -22.38 -21.84 6.06
N VAL A 207 -21.85 -21.26 4.98
CA VAL A 207 -22.61 -20.34 4.11
C VAL A 207 -23.76 -21.09 3.43
N GLY A 208 -23.53 -22.31 2.94
CA GLY A 208 -24.58 -23.15 2.36
C GLY A 208 -25.69 -23.47 3.36
N ALA A 209 -25.34 -23.88 4.58
CA ALA A 209 -26.32 -24.16 5.64
C ALA A 209 -27.12 -22.91 6.03
N ALA A 210 -26.46 -21.76 6.16
CA ALA A 210 -27.12 -20.49 6.47
C ALA A 210 -28.13 -20.09 5.38
N ALA A 211 -27.77 -20.25 4.10
CA ALA A 211 -28.66 -19.97 2.99
C ALA A 211 -29.93 -20.83 3.01
N VAL A 212 -29.80 -22.13 3.31
CA VAL A 212 -30.94 -23.05 3.44
C VAL A 212 -31.86 -22.64 4.59
N VAL A 213 -31.30 -22.30 5.76
CA VAL A 213 -32.08 -21.85 6.91
C VAL A 213 -32.85 -20.57 6.57
N VAL A 214 -32.19 -19.57 5.98
CA VAL A 214 -32.83 -18.31 5.57
C VAL A 214 -33.97 -18.57 4.58
N ALA A 215 -33.76 -19.41 3.57
CA ALA A 215 -34.80 -19.76 2.61
C ALA A 215 -36.01 -20.42 3.29
N PHE A 216 -35.78 -21.31 4.27
CA PHE A 216 -36.84 -21.98 5.02
C PHE A 216 -37.62 -21.01 5.91
N VAL A 217 -36.94 -20.04 6.54
CA VAL A 217 -37.59 -18.98 7.33
C VAL A 217 -38.46 -18.11 6.45
N VAL A 218 -37.94 -17.65 5.30
CA VAL A 218 -38.70 -16.82 4.36
C VAL A 218 -39.93 -17.56 3.83
N LEU A 219 -39.77 -18.83 3.47
CA LEU A 219 -40.87 -19.65 2.94
C LEU A 219 -41.97 -19.86 3.99
N ASN A 220 -41.62 -20.17 5.24
CA ASN A 220 -42.61 -20.38 6.31
C ASN A 220 -43.23 -19.08 6.84
N ALA A 221 -42.50 -17.97 6.81
CA ALA A 221 -43.05 -16.66 7.13
C ALA A 221 -44.11 -16.23 6.09
N ALA A 222 -43.87 -16.55 4.81
CA ALA A 222 -44.80 -16.25 3.72
C ALA A 222 -46.10 -17.08 3.77
N THR A 223 -46.05 -18.32 4.24
CA THR A 223 -47.21 -19.23 4.27
C THR A 223 -47.96 -19.28 5.60
N PHE A 224 -47.27 -19.20 6.74
CA PHE A 224 -47.86 -19.41 8.07
C PHE A 224 -47.89 -18.16 8.97
N GLY A 225 -47.37 -17.02 8.49
CA GLY A 225 -47.34 -15.77 9.25
C GLY A 225 -46.58 -15.89 10.58
N ILE A 226 -47.13 -15.33 11.66
CA ILE A 226 -46.46 -15.24 12.98
C ILE A 226 -46.12 -16.62 13.57
N ALA A 227 -46.95 -17.64 13.34
CA ALA A 227 -46.70 -19.00 13.85
C ALA A 227 -45.47 -19.67 13.18
N GLY A 228 -45.23 -19.38 11.90
CA GLY A 228 -44.05 -19.86 11.18
C GLY A 228 -42.75 -19.25 11.72
N LEU A 229 -42.81 -18.00 12.18
CA LEU A 229 -41.66 -17.25 12.70
C LEU A 229 -41.20 -17.79 14.07
N ILE A 230 -42.15 -18.14 14.96
CA ILE A 230 -41.84 -18.75 16.26
C ILE A 230 -41.18 -20.13 16.08
N THR A 231 -41.70 -20.94 15.17
CA THR A 231 -41.18 -22.28 14.89
C THR A 231 -39.77 -22.22 14.29
N ALA A 232 -39.52 -21.26 13.39
CA ALA A 232 -38.19 -21.00 12.84
C ALA A 232 -37.17 -20.58 13.91
N GLY A 233 -37.58 -19.72 14.87
CA GLY A 233 -36.73 -19.28 15.97
C GLY A 233 -36.24 -20.43 16.86
N ILE A 234 -37.12 -21.38 17.18
CA ILE A 234 -36.77 -22.57 17.97
C ILE A 234 -35.77 -23.46 17.20
N GLY A 235 -35.97 -23.62 15.89
CA GLY A 235 -35.07 -24.40 15.02
C GLY A 235 -33.65 -23.82 14.95
N ILE A 236 -33.51 -22.49 14.85
CA ILE A 236 -32.21 -21.81 14.81
C ILE A 236 -31.46 -21.98 16.14
N ALA A 237 -32.15 -21.85 17.27
CA ALA A 237 -31.55 -22.03 18.60
C ALA A 237 -31.02 -23.46 18.82
N ALA A 238 -31.74 -24.47 18.33
CA ALA A 238 -31.31 -25.87 18.37
C ALA A 238 -30.08 -26.12 17.48
N ALA A 239 -30.05 -25.56 16.27
CA ALA A 239 -28.92 -25.70 15.34
C ALA A 239 -27.64 -25.05 15.90
N LEU A 240 -27.74 -23.83 16.46
CA LEU A 240 -26.60 -23.14 17.07
C LEU A 240 -26.04 -23.87 18.30
N SER A 241 -26.92 -24.49 19.09
CA SER A 241 -26.52 -25.32 20.24
C SER A 241 -25.72 -26.56 19.81
N GLY A 242 -26.06 -27.14 18.64
CA GLY A 242 -25.32 -28.26 18.06
C GLY A 242 -23.92 -27.87 17.55
N VAL A 243 -23.78 -26.71 16.90
CA VAL A 243 -22.48 -26.25 16.35
C VAL A 243 -21.45 -25.98 17.46
N GLY A 244 -21.88 -25.45 18.62
CA GLY A 244 -20.98 -25.21 19.76
C GLY A 244 -20.34 -26.48 20.34
N LEU A 245 -21.03 -27.62 20.24
CA LEU A 245 -20.51 -28.92 20.70
C LEU A 245 -19.44 -29.48 19.75
N PHE A 246 -19.53 -29.24 18.45
CA PHE A 246 -18.51 -29.69 17.48
C PHE A 246 -17.23 -28.83 17.49
N ALA A 247 -17.34 -27.53 17.77
CA ALA A 247 -16.16 -26.66 17.95
C ALA A 247 -15.33 -27.03 19.18
N THR A 248 -15.98 -27.52 20.25
CA THR A 248 -15.30 -27.94 21.49
C THR A 248 -14.48 -29.23 21.31
N GLY A 249 -14.91 -30.13 20.41
CA GLY A 249 -14.23 -31.41 20.17
C GLY A 249 -12.93 -31.32 19.37
N THR A 250 -12.82 -30.35 18.46
CA THR A 250 -11.66 -30.20 17.56
C THR A 250 -10.47 -29.49 18.21
N TYR A 251 -10.68 -28.78 19.32
CA TYR A 251 -9.62 -28.08 20.05
C TYR A 251 -8.67 -29.03 20.80
N ARG A 252 -9.05 -30.30 21.00
CA ARG A 252 -8.32 -31.23 21.88
C ARG A 252 -7.11 -31.93 21.24
N ASN A 253 -6.85 -31.73 19.93
CA ASN A 253 -5.79 -32.45 19.21
C ASN A 253 -4.57 -31.60 18.80
N CYS A 254 -4.50 -30.33 19.22
CA CYS A 254 -3.29 -29.51 19.10
C CYS A 254 -2.47 -29.57 20.41
N GLN A 255 -2.10 -30.77 20.86
CA GLN A 255 -0.99 -30.89 21.81
C GLN A 255 0.30 -30.84 20.99
N SER A 256 0.97 -29.70 21.05
CA SER A 256 2.31 -29.48 20.53
C SER A 256 3.23 -30.61 20.98
N ALA A 257 3.87 -31.28 20.02
CA ALA A 257 4.92 -32.23 20.31
C ALA A 257 6.01 -31.53 21.15
N PRO A 258 6.52 -32.15 22.23
CA PRO A 258 7.59 -31.56 23.02
C PRO A 258 8.86 -31.48 22.17
N ASP A 259 9.44 -30.28 22.11
CA ASP A 259 10.72 -30.00 21.45
C ASP A 259 11.78 -30.99 21.96
N GLN A 260 12.25 -31.86 21.07
CA GLN A 260 13.42 -32.68 21.33
C GLN A 260 14.66 -31.80 21.25
N SER A 261 15.28 -31.54 22.40
CA SER A 261 16.56 -30.87 22.50
C SER A 261 17.67 -31.67 21.81
N LEU A 262 18.29 -31.09 20.78
CA LEU A 262 19.48 -31.62 20.14
C LEU A 262 20.73 -31.35 21.00
N ASP A 263 20.95 -32.21 21.99
CA ASP A 263 22.26 -32.35 22.65
C ASP A 263 23.11 -33.35 21.85
N SER A 264 23.82 -32.86 20.82
CA SER A 264 24.88 -33.64 20.18
C SER A 264 26.25 -33.22 20.74
N VAL A 265 26.81 -34.09 21.58
CA VAL A 265 28.15 -34.02 22.15
C VAL A 265 29.19 -34.10 21.04
N PHE A 266 30.05 -33.08 20.93
CA PHE A 266 31.20 -33.03 20.02
C PHE A 266 32.40 -33.74 20.67
N VAL A 267 32.90 -34.81 20.06
CA VAL A 267 34.14 -35.48 20.48
C VAL A 267 35.25 -35.14 19.47
N PRO A 268 36.32 -34.45 19.86
CA PRO A 268 37.46 -34.21 18.98
C PRO A 268 38.37 -35.45 18.92
N VAL A 269 38.88 -35.74 17.72
CA VAL A 269 39.97 -36.71 17.44
C VAL A 269 41.25 -35.93 17.16
#